data_AF-A0A0R2BGV7-F1
#
_entry.id   AF-A0A0R2BGV7-F1
#
_cell.length_a   1.000
_cell.length_b   1.000
_cell.length_c   1.000
_cell.angle_alpha   90.00
_cell.angle_beta   90.00
_cell.angle_gamma   90.00
#
_symmetry.space_group_name_H-M   'P 1'
#
loop_
_entity.id
_entity.type
_entity.pdbx_description
1 polymer ?
#
loop_
_entity_poly.entity_id
_entity_poly.type
_entity_poly.pdbx_seq_one_letter_code
_entity_poly.pdbx_strand_id
1 'polypeptide(L)'
;MTIFQLKRSTYYDERQRIANPSSKYDYIKKRINAIFNQSHQTYDHRRIKKYLDAEGIHSDQGWHYQTTDYQDKLKALNIVQSMSRKGNCLDNAPIESFFSLLKRKCLKRHKIHNLTELIHITHQYIDWFNNFRISLKTKGLTPVQYRNQTIVSQ
;
A
#
# COMPACT_ATOMS: atom_id res chain seq x y z
N MET A 1 -2.52 39.64 -25.41
CA MET A 1 -3.85 39.39 -24.78
C MET A 1 -3.84 38.03 -24.12
N THR A 2 -3.76 37.98 -22.80
CA THR A 2 -3.79 36.75 -22.00
C THR A 2 -5.26 36.40 -21.75
N ILE A 3 -5.83 35.49 -22.55
CA ILE A 3 -7.28 35.24 -22.59
C ILE A 3 -7.82 34.62 -21.28
N PHE A 4 -6.96 34.06 -20.44
CA PHE A 4 -7.29 33.74 -19.05
C PHE A 4 -6.04 33.98 -18.21
N GLN A 5 -6.18 34.57 -17.01
CA GLN A 5 -5.08 34.88 -16.07
C GLN A 5 -4.41 33.62 -15.47
N LEU A 6 -4.34 32.52 -16.23
CA LEU A 6 -3.71 31.27 -15.82
C LEU A 6 -2.27 31.22 -16.31
N LYS A 7 -1.37 30.68 -15.47
CA LYS A 7 -0.01 30.38 -15.90
C LYS A 7 -0.05 29.42 -17.10
N ARG A 8 0.85 29.62 -18.06
CA ARG A 8 0.87 28.90 -19.34
C ARG A 8 0.93 27.37 -19.16
N SER A 9 1.64 26.88 -18.15
CA SER A 9 1.67 25.46 -17.78
C SER A 9 0.29 24.92 -17.37
N THR A 10 -0.42 25.66 -16.52
CA THR A 10 -1.77 25.31 -16.06
C THR A 10 -2.77 25.27 -17.23
N TYR A 11 -2.65 26.17 -18.19
CA TYR A 11 -3.51 26.17 -19.38
C TYR A 11 -3.37 24.89 -20.23
N TYR A 12 -2.14 24.44 -20.48
CA TYR A 12 -1.90 23.23 -21.27
C TYR A 12 -2.31 21.96 -20.49
N ASP A 13 -2.07 21.91 -19.18
CA ASP A 13 -2.53 20.81 -18.34
C ASP A 13 -4.07 20.69 -18.34
N GLU A 14 -4.79 21.81 -18.21
CA GLU A 14 -6.27 21.82 -18.27
C GLU A 14 -6.79 21.44 -19.66
N ARG A 15 -6.16 21.92 -20.74
CA ARG A 15 -6.50 21.49 -22.11
C ARG A 15 -6.32 19.98 -22.31
N GLN A 16 -5.27 19.39 -21.76
CA GLN A 16 -5.03 17.95 -21.82
C GLN A 16 -6.04 17.15 -20.98
N ARG A 17 -6.50 17.68 -19.85
CA ARG A 17 -7.57 17.06 -19.03
C ARG A 17 -8.92 17.07 -19.74
N ILE A 18 -9.26 18.18 -20.40
CA ILE A 18 -10.50 18.30 -21.18
C ILE A 18 -10.45 17.38 -22.41
N ALA A 19 -9.29 17.25 -23.05
CA ALA A 19 -9.09 16.39 -24.21
C ALA A 19 -9.06 14.88 -23.87
N ASN A 20 -8.70 14.50 -22.64
CA ASN A 20 -8.69 13.12 -22.15
C ASN A 20 -9.64 12.94 -20.95
N PRO A 21 -10.97 12.78 -21.19
CA PRO A 21 -11.96 12.62 -20.13
C PRO A 21 -11.71 11.35 -19.29
N SER A 22 -11.21 10.29 -19.93
CA SER A 22 -10.78 9.07 -19.26
C SER A 22 -9.35 9.23 -18.75
N SER A 23 -9.24 9.78 -17.56
CA SER A 23 -7.95 9.92 -16.89
C SER A 23 -7.44 8.55 -16.45
N LYS A 24 -6.11 8.35 -16.41
CA LYS A 24 -5.46 7.25 -15.64
C LYS A 24 -6.07 7.08 -14.23
N TYR A 25 -6.59 8.17 -13.66
CA TYR A 25 -7.16 8.23 -12.32
C TYR A 25 -8.69 8.09 -12.27
N ASP A 26 -9.39 7.81 -13.38
CA ASP A 26 -10.85 7.71 -13.41
C ASP A 26 -11.39 6.69 -12.43
N TYR A 27 -10.74 5.53 -12.36
CA TYR A 27 -11.06 4.49 -11.38
C TYR A 27 -10.93 5.03 -9.94
N ILE A 28 -9.84 5.73 -9.64
CA ILE A 28 -9.59 6.30 -8.31
C ILE A 28 -10.62 7.38 -7.99
N LYS A 29 -10.98 8.24 -8.95
CA LYS A 29 -12.03 9.26 -8.78
C LYS A 29 -13.38 8.62 -8.48
N LYS A 30 -13.76 7.58 -9.24
CA LYS A 30 -14.99 6.81 -8.99
C LYS A 30 -14.97 6.19 -7.59
N ARG A 31 -13.83 5.67 -7.15
CA ARG A 31 -13.70 5.06 -5.82
C ARG A 31 -13.73 6.07 -4.68
N ILE A 32 -13.08 7.22 -4.83
CA ILE A 32 -13.17 8.36 -3.91
C ILE A 32 -14.64 8.76 -3.72
N ASN A 33 -15.38 8.93 -4.82
CA ASN A 33 -16.80 9.29 -4.77
C ASN A 33 -17.64 8.19 -4.10
N ALA A 34 -17.37 6.92 -4.37
CA ALA A 34 -18.05 5.81 -3.72
C ALA A 34 -17.84 5.81 -2.20
N ILE A 35 -16.59 5.95 -1.73
CA ILE A 35 -16.27 6.00 -0.29
C ILE A 35 -16.89 7.24 0.35
N PHE A 36 -16.79 8.40 -0.29
CA PHE A 36 -17.38 9.64 0.20
C PHE A 36 -18.89 9.52 0.37
N ASN A 37 -19.60 9.02 -0.64
CA ASN A 37 -21.05 8.83 -0.59
C ASN A 37 -21.46 7.75 0.44
N GLN A 38 -20.76 6.62 0.49
CA GLN A 38 -21.01 5.55 1.46
C GLN A 38 -20.78 6.02 2.90
N SER A 39 -19.84 6.95 3.12
CA SER A 39 -19.59 7.59 4.41
C SER A 39 -20.60 8.69 4.75
N HIS A 40 -21.69 8.86 3.99
CA HIS A 40 -22.64 9.96 4.13
C HIS A 40 -21.95 11.33 4.04
N GLN A 41 -20.93 11.46 3.19
CA GLN A 41 -20.18 12.69 2.97
C GLN A 41 -19.41 13.20 4.21
N THR A 42 -19.24 12.36 5.23
CA THR A 42 -18.58 12.73 6.49
C THR A 42 -17.06 12.61 6.43
N TYR A 43 -16.54 11.76 5.53
CA TYR A 43 -15.10 11.53 5.44
C TYR A 43 -14.40 12.64 4.69
N ASP A 44 -13.39 13.22 5.33
CA ASP A 44 -12.46 14.12 4.67
C ASP A 44 -11.45 13.34 3.81
N HIS A 45 -10.65 14.07 3.03
CA HIS A 45 -9.63 13.47 2.18
C HIS A 45 -8.66 12.53 2.94
N ARG A 46 -8.40 12.78 4.23
CA ARG A 46 -7.52 11.94 5.05
C ARG A 46 -8.15 10.59 5.34
N ARG A 47 -9.43 10.56 5.72
CA ARG A 47 -10.17 9.32 5.95
C ARG A 47 -10.38 8.54 4.65
N ILE A 48 -10.74 9.22 3.56
CA ILE A 48 -10.87 8.58 2.23
C ILE A 48 -9.54 7.98 1.78
N LYS A 49 -8.42 8.70 1.95
CA LYS A 49 -7.08 8.18 1.65
C LYS A 49 -6.78 6.92 2.47
N LYS A 50 -7.10 6.91 3.76
CA LYS A 50 -6.90 5.73 4.62
C LYS A 50 -7.70 4.52 4.14
N TYR A 51 -8.93 4.71 3.66
CA TYR A 51 -9.74 3.63 3.08
C TYR A 51 -9.18 3.13 1.74
N LEU A 52 -8.77 4.04 0.86
CA LEU A 52 -8.13 3.67 -0.42
C LEU A 52 -6.80 2.94 -0.20
N ASP A 53 -6.00 3.39 0.76
CA ASP A 53 -4.75 2.73 1.15
C ASP A 53 -5.03 1.34 1.75
N ALA A 54 -6.19 1.13 2.38
CA ALA A 54 -6.61 -0.17 2.90
C ALA A 54 -7.17 -1.13 1.84
N GLU A 55 -7.65 -0.60 0.71
CA GLU A 55 -8.17 -1.37 -0.42
C GLU A 55 -7.11 -1.71 -1.49
N GLY A 56 -6.01 -0.95 -1.49
CA GLY A 56 -4.91 -1.13 -2.42
C GLY A 56 -3.74 -1.91 -1.83
N ILE A 57 -2.84 -2.33 -2.71
CA ILE A 57 -1.50 -2.75 -2.32
C ILE A 57 -0.52 -1.61 -2.59
N HIS A 58 0.30 -1.29 -1.60
CA HIS A 58 1.39 -0.35 -1.79
C HIS A 58 2.69 -1.14 -2.04
N SER A 59 3.29 -0.95 -3.22
CA SER A 59 4.59 -1.53 -3.56
C SER A 59 5.60 -0.43 -3.83
N ASP A 60 6.88 -0.76 -3.73
CA ASP A 60 7.92 0.09 -4.30
C ASP A 60 7.91 0.02 -5.84
N GLN A 61 8.85 0.72 -6.47
CA GLN A 61 9.08 0.70 -7.92
C GLN A 61 10.06 -0.42 -8.33
N GLY A 62 10.16 -1.51 -7.56
CA GLY A 62 10.97 -2.67 -7.96
C GLY A 62 10.48 -3.25 -9.29
N TRP A 63 11.40 -3.70 -10.15
CA TRP A 63 11.08 -4.18 -11.49
C TRP A 63 9.99 -5.28 -11.49
N HIS A 64 10.04 -6.21 -10.54
CA HIS A 64 9.06 -7.28 -10.40
C HIS A 64 7.62 -6.76 -10.25
N TYR A 65 7.42 -5.67 -9.50
CA TYR A 65 6.11 -5.05 -9.28
C TYR A 65 5.62 -4.21 -10.46
N GLN A 66 6.50 -3.94 -11.44
CA GLN A 66 6.18 -3.23 -12.67
C GLN A 66 5.83 -4.17 -13.83
N THR A 67 6.01 -5.48 -13.67
CA THR A 67 5.70 -6.47 -14.71
C THR A 67 4.20 -6.51 -15.02
N THR A 68 3.88 -6.78 -16.29
CA THR A 68 2.49 -6.93 -16.76
C THR A 68 1.78 -8.05 -16.01
N ASP A 69 2.44 -9.19 -15.84
CA ASP A 69 1.87 -10.37 -15.16
C ASP A 69 1.45 -10.03 -13.72
N TYR A 70 2.27 -9.27 -13.01
CA TYR A 70 1.94 -8.83 -11.66
C TYR A 70 0.75 -7.87 -11.64
N GLN A 71 0.75 -6.87 -12.53
CA GLN A 71 -0.35 -5.91 -12.65
C GLN A 71 -1.67 -6.58 -13.03
N ASP A 72 -1.64 -7.52 -13.96
CA ASP A 72 -2.83 -8.22 -14.43
C ASP A 72 -3.38 -9.16 -13.36
N LYS A 73 -2.51 -9.79 -12.57
CA LYS A 73 -2.93 -10.54 -11.38
C LYS A 73 -3.60 -9.65 -10.34
N LEU A 74 -3.09 -8.45 -10.09
CA LEU A 74 -3.72 -7.49 -9.17
C LEU A 74 -5.09 -7.02 -9.70
N LYS A 75 -5.20 -6.72 -10.99
CA LYS A 75 -6.47 -6.36 -11.63
C LYS A 75 -7.50 -7.49 -11.50
N ALA A 76 -7.10 -8.74 -11.74
CA ALA A 76 -7.97 -9.91 -11.60
C ALA A 76 -8.51 -10.08 -10.16
N LEU A 77 -7.74 -9.64 -9.16
CA LEU A 77 -8.15 -9.63 -7.75
C LEU A 77 -8.87 -8.35 -7.32
N ASN A 78 -9.13 -7.42 -8.24
CA ASN A 78 -9.66 -6.07 -7.96
C ASN A 78 -8.80 -5.26 -6.97
N ILE A 79 -7.49 -5.54 -6.92
CA ILE A 79 -6.54 -4.84 -6.05
C ILE A 79 -5.91 -3.69 -6.82
N VAL A 80 -5.98 -2.49 -6.26
CA VAL A 80 -5.37 -1.30 -6.84
C VAL A 80 -3.92 -1.23 -6.41
N GLN A 81 -3.00 -1.25 -7.36
CA GLN A 81 -1.60 -0.99 -7.05
C GLN A 81 -1.34 0.50 -6.92
N SER A 82 -0.73 0.89 -5.80
CA SER A 82 -0.11 2.19 -5.59
C SER A 82 1.40 2.00 -5.50
N MET A 83 2.16 2.81 -6.24
CA MET A 83 3.62 2.86 -6.14
C MET A 83 4.05 4.21 -5.61
N SER A 84 4.87 4.22 -4.56
CA SER A 84 5.42 5.47 -4.02
C SER A 84 6.26 6.19 -5.07
N ARG A 85 6.39 7.51 -4.93
CA ARG A 85 7.37 8.28 -5.71
C ARG A 85 8.78 7.82 -5.32
N LYS A 86 9.71 7.87 -6.28
CA LYS A 86 11.13 7.65 -6.04
C LYS A 86 11.59 8.56 -4.88
N GLY A 87 12.13 7.95 -3.82
CA GLY A 87 12.57 8.66 -2.61
C GLY A 87 11.58 8.68 -1.44
N ASN A 88 10.37 8.11 -1.56
CA ASN A 88 9.48 7.94 -0.40
C ASN A 88 9.76 6.62 0.34
N CYS A 89 10.64 6.66 1.33
CA CYS A 89 10.99 5.47 2.13
C CYS A 89 9.94 5.09 3.17
N LEU A 90 9.03 6.00 3.54
CA LEU A 90 8.09 5.77 4.65
C LEU A 90 7.10 4.65 4.33
N ASP A 91 6.66 4.55 3.08
CA ASP A 91 5.70 3.54 2.68
C ASP A 91 6.34 2.13 2.63
N ASN A 92 7.64 2.03 2.31
CA ASN A 92 8.37 0.76 2.27
C ASN A 92 8.98 0.36 3.63
N ALA A 93 9.18 1.32 4.53
CA ALA A 93 9.83 1.11 5.83
C ALA A 93 9.23 -0.04 6.67
N PRO A 94 7.89 -0.26 6.71
CA PRO A 94 7.32 -1.37 7.46
C PRO A 94 7.78 -2.75 6.96
N ILE A 95 7.77 -2.96 5.64
CA ILE A 95 8.15 -4.25 5.05
C ILE A 95 9.67 -4.45 5.08
N GLU A 96 10.45 -3.39 4.88
CA GLU A 96 11.92 -3.42 5.06
C GLU A 96 12.32 -3.79 6.49
N SER A 97 11.61 -3.23 7.48
CA SER A 97 11.81 -3.54 8.89
C SER A 97 11.49 -5.01 9.19
N PHE A 98 10.40 -5.54 8.64
CA PHE A 98 10.08 -6.97 8.73
C PHE A 98 11.20 -7.83 8.15
N PHE A 99 11.64 -7.57 6.91
CA PHE A 99 12.69 -8.38 6.28
C PHE A 99 14.04 -8.28 7.01
N SER A 100 14.37 -7.11 7.54
CA SER A 100 15.57 -6.92 8.37
C SER A 100 15.50 -7.77 9.64
N LEU A 101 14.32 -7.87 10.26
CA LEU A 101 14.10 -8.73 11.43
C LEU A 101 14.12 -10.21 11.07
N LEU A 102 13.45 -10.63 9.99
CA LEU A 102 13.47 -12.01 9.50
C LEU A 102 14.91 -12.48 9.26
N LYS A 103 15.69 -11.70 8.50
CA LYS A 103 17.09 -12.02 8.20
C LYS A 103 17.93 -12.12 9.47
N ARG A 104 17.84 -11.12 10.36
CA ARG A 104 18.70 -11.04 11.56
C ARG A 104 18.32 -12.03 12.65
N LYS A 105 17.03 -12.20 12.92
CA LYS A 105 16.53 -12.99 14.05
C LYS A 105 16.23 -14.44 13.69
N CYS A 106 15.95 -14.74 12.43
CA CYS A 106 15.61 -16.08 11.99
C CYS A 106 16.66 -16.62 11.03
N LEU A 107 16.73 -16.12 9.79
CA LEU A 107 17.52 -16.77 8.74
C LEU A 107 19.02 -16.89 9.08
N LYS A 108 19.63 -15.88 9.71
CA LYS A 108 21.04 -15.95 10.18
C LYS A 108 21.31 -16.99 11.26
N ARG A 109 20.27 -17.55 11.91
CA ARG A 109 20.38 -18.56 12.98
C ARG A 109 20.13 -19.98 12.49
N HIS A 110 19.70 -20.17 11.24
CA HIS A 110 19.44 -21.47 10.65
C HIS A 110 20.45 -21.77 9.53
N LYS A 111 20.91 -23.02 9.48
CA LYS A 111 21.57 -23.55 8.27
C LYS A 111 20.47 -24.07 7.37
N ILE A 112 20.30 -23.47 6.20
CA ILE A 112 19.22 -23.79 5.27
C ILE A 112 19.82 -24.58 4.12
N HIS A 113 19.32 -25.79 3.91
CA HIS A 113 19.88 -26.75 2.96
C HIS A 113 19.09 -26.84 1.66
N ASN A 114 17.80 -26.49 1.69
CA ASN A 114 16.93 -26.52 0.51
C ASN A 114 15.79 -25.51 0.59
N LEU A 115 15.07 -25.35 -0.52
CA LEU A 115 13.96 -24.41 -0.63
C LEU A 115 12.79 -24.75 0.29
N THR A 116 12.48 -26.04 0.46
CA THR A 116 11.39 -26.51 1.33
C THR A 116 11.61 -26.09 2.78
N GLU A 117 12.86 -26.23 3.26
CA GLU A 117 13.27 -25.78 4.59
C GLU A 117 13.17 -24.26 4.74
N LEU A 118 13.62 -23.50 3.74
CA LEU A 118 13.47 -22.04 3.74
C LEU A 118 12.00 -21.62 3.83
N ILE A 119 11.14 -22.25 3.03
CA ILE A 119 9.69 -22.00 3.02
C ILE A 119 9.13 -22.29 4.42
N HIS A 120 9.42 -23.47 4.97
CA HIS A 120 8.93 -23.88 6.29
C HIS A 120 9.34 -22.90 7.40
N ILE A 121 10.64 -22.58 7.49
CA ILE A 121 11.18 -21.63 8.48
C ILE A 121 10.55 -20.25 8.31
N THR A 122 10.36 -19.79 7.06
CA THR A 122 9.74 -18.50 6.77
C THR A 122 8.29 -18.47 7.23
N HIS A 123 7.51 -19.53 6.96
CA HIS A 123 6.12 -19.63 7.44
C HIS A 123 6.03 -19.63 8.97
N GLN A 124 6.87 -20.41 9.65
CA GLN A 124 6.94 -20.41 11.12
C GLN A 124 7.29 -19.03 11.67
N TYR A 125 8.22 -18.33 11.04
CA TYR A 125 8.58 -16.98 11.47
C TYR A 125 7.45 -15.97 11.26
N ILE A 126 6.73 -16.04 10.14
CA ILE A 126 5.58 -15.17 9.86
C ILE A 126 4.49 -15.38 10.90
N ASP A 127 4.17 -16.64 11.22
CA ASP A 127 3.18 -16.96 12.25
C ASP A 127 3.61 -16.43 13.62
N TRP A 128 4.85 -16.72 14.03
CA TRP A 128 5.43 -16.17 15.25
C TRP A 128 5.39 -14.62 15.29
N PHE A 129 5.78 -13.97 14.20
CA PHE A 129 5.83 -12.52 14.10
C PHE A 129 4.45 -11.89 14.27
N ASN A 130 3.42 -12.50 13.70
CA ASN A 130 2.06 -11.96 13.68
C ASN A 130 1.27 -12.29 14.97
N ASN A 131 1.47 -13.48 15.53
CA ASN A 131 0.62 -14.03 16.58
C ASN A 131 1.26 -14.09 17.97
N PHE A 132 2.59 -14.03 18.08
CA PHE A 132 3.28 -14.24 19.36
C PHE A 132 4.32 -13.16 19.70
N ARG A 133 4.77 -12.39 18.71
CA ARG A 133 5.79 -11.37 18.92
C ARG A 133 5.30 -10.24 19.83
N ILE A 134 5.98 -10.08 20.96
CA ILE A 134 5.81 -8.93 21.86
C ILE A 134 6.54 -7.72 21.27
N SER A 135 5.85 -6.58 21.20
CA SER A 135 6.42 -5.32 20.75
C SER A 135 6.13 -4.22 21.79
N LEU A 136 7.20 -3.65 22.36
CA LEU A 136 7.06 -2.57 23.34
C LEU A 136 6.43 -1.31 22.74
N LYS A 137 6.68 -1.06 21.44
CA LYS A 137 6.06 0.05 20.70
C LYS A 137 4.54 -0.05 20.61
N THR A 138 4.00 -1.27 20.66
CA THR A 138 2.56 -1.55 20.60
C THR A 138 2.01 -1.94 21.97
N LYS A 139 2.66 -1.50 23.07
CA LYS A 139 2.27 -1.82 24.46
C LYS A 139 2.17 -3.34 24.75
N GLY A 140 3.03 -4.12 24.10
CA GLY A 140 3.09 -5.57 24.26
C GLY A 140 2.14 -6.36 23.35
N LEU A 141 1.31 -5.69 22.55
CA LEU A 141 0.39 -6.34 21.62
C LEU A 141 1.13 -6.92 20.41
N THR A 142 0.65 -8.06 19.94
CA THR A 142 1.09 -8.67 18.68
C THR A 142 0.55 -7.86 17.50
N PRO A 143 1.16 -7.95 16.30
CA PRO A 143 0.65 -7.27 15.11
C PRO A 143 -0.84 -7.55 14.83
N VAL A 144 -1.29 -8.80 15.00
CA VAL A 144 -2.71 -9.16 14.82
C VAL A 144 -3.60 -8.52 15.88
N GLN A 145 -3.20 -8.56 17.15
CA GLN A 145 -3.95 -7.91 18.23
C GLN A 145 -4.06 -6.40 18.01
N TYR A 146 -2.96 -5.76 17.63
CA TYR A 146 -2.91 -4.33 17.33
C TYR A 146 -3.83 -3.98 16.15
N ARG A 147 -3.82 -4.78 15.07
CA ARG A 147 -4.74 -4.62 13.93
C ARG A 147 -6.20 -4.75 14.37
N ASN A 148 -6.54 -5.76 15.15
CA ASN A 148 -7.92 -6.00 15.56
C ASN A 148 -8.48 -4.87 16.45
N GLN A 149 -7.65 -4.28 17.32
CA GLN A 149 -8.07 -3.09 18.08
C GLN A 149 -8.45 -1.92 17.18
N THR A 150 -7.68 -1.69 16.10
CA THR A 150 -7.99 -0.61 15.15
C THR A 150 -9.25 -0.83 14.31
N ILE A 151 -9.74 -2.07 14.23
CA ILE A 151 -10.98 -2.43 13.53
C ILE A 151 -12.19 -2.28 14.46
N VAL A 152 -12.06 -2.68 15.73
CA VAL A 152 -13.14 -2.54 16.74
C VAL A 152 -13.40 -1.08 17.14
N SER A 153 -12.42 -0.19 16.90
CA SER A 153 -12.51 1.24 17.20
C SER A 153 -13.08 2.10 16.05
N GLN A 154 -13.56 1.48 14.96
CA GLN A 154 -14.16 2.13 13.79
C GLN A 154 -15.65 1.85 13.73
#